data_AF-A0A3M6WE56-F1
#
_entry.id   AF-A0A3M6WE56-F1
#
_cell.length_a   1.000
_cell.length_b   1.000
_cell.length_c   1.000
_cell.angle_alpha   90.00
_cell.angle_beta   90.00
_cell.angle_gamma   90.00
#
_symmetry.space_group_name_H-M   'P 1'
#
loop_
_entity.id
_entity.type
_entity.pdbx_description
1 polymer ?
#
loop_
_entity_poly.entity_id
_entity_poly.type
_entity_poly.pdbx_seq_one_letter_code
_entity_poly.pdbx_strand_id
1 'polypeptide(L)'
;NEEAQTTLKAQEAIKIQLGAQIDGFGTIACDTIFVGSKEVTGRAADLALATHYANELLLRMMMPPGMLATGSEEEKKKAQAQKPYSQTKITQLLEKLVKTYDCNLIENTTCWLFGRNEIEDKKKIILAPGEGVKGEGLAELGEVWGVEMGVSTGSGKVKTLPNRATLHRRTNTTYSLKRQSSRQTLSEVQKKFGTFPFSLRQLDDERAGKVGIVECVRGGVVRQYEVIGSTDNEPVDRLLTTIAITKNGLQKLSGPPQPNLEMFKSDKKITDEEILKILEQPLAKPSSSKPKKNNKKKKSKSAKKAAAAAAKPAQGEEEESSEEEDSDDE
;
A
#
# COMPACT_ATOMS: atom_id res chain seq x y z
N ASN A 1 28.34 0.29 -12.12
CA ASN A 1 27.35 -0.14 -11.10
C ASN A 1 26.57 -1.27 -11.75
N GLU A 2 26.98 -2.53 -11.53
CA GLU A 2 26.47 -3.70 -12.25
C GLU A 2 24.94 -3.83 -12.12
N GLU A 3 24.39 -3.49 -10.95
CA GLU A 3 22.94 -3.44 -10.70
C GLU A 3 22.20 -2.46 -11.62
N ALA A 4 22.84 -1.35 -12.03
CA ALA A 4 22.26 -0.35 -12.92
C ALA A 4 22.19 -0.81 -14.39
N GLN A 5 22.81 -1.96 -14.72
CA GLN A 5 22.73 -2.58 -16.04
C GLN A 5 21.62 -3.63 -16.14
N THR A 6 20.90 -3.89 -15.04
CA THR A 6 19.78 -4.84 -15.02
C THR A 6 18.68 -4.35 -15.95
N THR A 7 18.31 -5.18 -16.92
CA THR A 7 17.25 -4.87 -17.90
C THR A 7 16.01 -5.71 -17.62
N LEU A 8 14.85 -5.13 -17.91
CA LEU A 8 13.56 -5.81 -17.78
C LEU A 8 13.43 -6.86 -18.89
N LYS A 9 12.97 -8.07 -18.53
CA LYS A 9 12.69 -9.14 -19.48
C LYS A 9 11.21 -9.16 -19.83
N ALA A 10 10.88 -9.59 -21.05
CA ALA A 10 9.49 -9.79 -21.44
C ALA A 10 8.80 -10.81 -20.51
N GLN A 11 7.54 -10.53 -20.15
CA GLN A 11 6.70 -11.33 -19.24
C GLN A 11 7.22 -11.44 -17.80
N GLU A 12 8.27 -10.72 -17.44
CA GLU A 12 8.78 -10.69 -16.07
C GLU A 12 7.78 -10.03 -15.11
N ALA A 13 7.58 -10.62 -13.94
CA ALA A 13 6.76 -10.07 -12.86
C ALA A 13 7.56 -9.03 -12.06
N ILE A 14 7.34 -7.75 -12.36
CA ILE A 14 8.05 -6.61 -11.77
C ILE A 14 7.23 -5.99 -10.65
N LYS A 15 7.79 -6.02 -9.43
CA LYS A 15 7.20 -5.40 -8.24
C LYS A 15 7.60 -3.93 -8.19
N ILE A 16 6.64 -3.03 -8.19
CA ILE A 16 6.85 -1.59 -8.03
C ILE A 16 6.26 -1.18 -6.69
N GLN A 17 7.13 -0.91 -5.71
CA GLN A 17 6.74 -0.45 -4.38
C GLN A 17 7.26 0.96 -4.12
N LEU A 18 6.38 1.85 -3.70
CA LEU A 18 6.70 3.22 -3.32
C LEU A 18 5.69 3.74 -2.30
N GLY A 19 5.98 4.90 -1.73
CA GLY A 19 5.09 5.53 -0.75
C GLY A 19 5.33 7.02 -0.65
N ALA A 20 4.37 7.71 -0.03
CA ALA A 20 4.44 9.11 0.30
C ALA A 20 3.95 9.31 1.74
N GLN A 21 4.24 10.46 2.33
CA GLN A 21 3.75 10.81 3.66
C GLN A 21 3.35 12.29 3.72
N ILE A 22 2.37 12.60 4.57
CA ILE A 22 2.01 13.98 4.93
C ILE A 22 1.88 14.05 6.45
N ASP A 23 2.62 14.95 7.09
CA ASP A 23 2.61 15.17 8.56
C ASP A 23 2.83 13.89 9.42
N GLY A 24 3.62 12.96 8.90
CA GLY A 24 3.90 11.67 9.51
C GLY A 24 2.87 10.59 9.19
N PHE A 25 1.81 10.88 8.44
CA PHE A 25 0.87 9.86 7.99
C PHE A 25 1.30 9.32 6.63
N GLY A 26 1.93 8.15 6.65
CA GLY A 26 2.45 7.49 5.46
C GLY A 26 1.43 6.58 4.76
N THR A 27 1.55 6.48 3.45
CA THR A 27 0.93 5.43 2.65
C THR A 27 1.99 4.75 1.79
N ILE A 28 1.89 3.43 1.68
CA ILE A 28 2.74 2.60 0.83
C ILE A 28 1.82 1.81 -0.10
N ALA A 29 2.21 1.71 -1.37
CA ALA A 29 1.56 0.87 -2.36
C ALA A 29 2.60 -0.01 -3.05
N CYS A 30 2.23 -1.26 -3.35
CA CYS A 30 2.99 -2.15 -4.21
C CYS A 30 2.05 -2.77 -5.24
N ASP A 31 2.47 -2.74 -6.49
CA ASP A 31 1.83 -3.43 -7.61
C ASP A 31 2.84 -4.38 -8.28
N THR A 32 2.34 -5.43 -8.92
CA THR A 32 3.14 -6.29 -9.78
C THR A 32 2.65 -6.19 -11.21
N ILE A 33 3.53 -5.77 -12.11
CA ILE A 33 3.24 -5.68 -13.54
C ILE A 33 3.97 -6.79 -14.30
N PHE A 34 3.34 -7.29 -15.37
CA PHE A 34 3.93 -8.26 -16.28
C PHE A 34 4.40 -7.55 -17.55
N VAL A 35 5.70 -7.53 -17.78
CA VAL A 35 6.33 -6.68 -18.81
C VAL A 35 5.85 -7.05 -20.23
N GLY A 36 5.23 -6.09 -20.91
CA GLY A 36 4.86 -6.21 -22.33
C GLY A 36 3.65 -7.12 -22.63
N SER A 37 2.94 -7.60 -21.61
CA SER A 37 1.88 -8.59 -21.78
C SER A 37 0.48 -7.95 -21.86
N LYS A 38 -0.20 -8.09 -23.00
CA LYS A 38 -1.65 -7.78 -23.11
C LYS A 38 -2.51 -8.89 -22.53
N GLU A 39 -2.01 -10.12 -22.61
CA GLU A 39 -2.60 -11.33 -22.03
C GLU A 39 -1.48 -12.08 -21.32
N VAL A 40 -1.78 -12.63 -20.15
CA VAL A 40 -0.87 -13.42 -19.33
C VAL A 40 -1.52 -14.79 -19.15
N THR A 41 -0.76 -15.85 -19.44
CA THR A 41 -1.25 -17.24 -19.41
C THR A 41 -0.34 -18.14 -18.58
N GLY A 42 -0.80 -19.36 -18.30
CA GLY A 42 -0.03 -20.38 -17.60
C GLY A 42 0.38 -19.98 -16.18
N ARG A 43 1.60 -20.33 -15.76
CA ARG A 43 2.08 -20.11 -14.38
C ARG A 43 2.11 -18.64 -13.95
N ALA A 44 2.34 -17.72 -14.89
CA ALA A 44 2.29 -16.29 -14.59
C ALA A 44 0.86 -15.80 -14.29
N ALA A 45 -0.14 -16.35 -14.99
CA ALA A 45 -1.55 -16.06 -14.72
C ALA A 45 -1.99 -16.66 -13.38
N ASP A 46 -1.58 -17.90 -13.10
CA ASP A 46 -1.82 -18.55 -11.81
C ASP A 46 -1.25 -17.73 -10.65
N LEU A 47 -0.02 -17.23 -10.79
CA LEU A 47 0.65 -16.40 -9.80
C LEU A 47 -0.13 -15.09 -9.55
N ALA A 48 -0.51 -14.39 -10.61
CA ALA A 48 -1.25 -13.13 -10.52
C ALA A 48 -2.63 -13.31 -9.86
N LEU A 49 -3.39 -14.33 -10.30
CA LEU A 49 -4.72 -14.62 -9.76
C LEU A 49 -4.64 -15.11 -8.31
N ALA A 50 -3.66 -15.95 -7.97
CA ALA A 50 -3.42 -16.39 -6.60
C ALA A 50 -3.15 -15.19 -5.68
N THR A 51 -2.26 -14.28 -6.09
CA THR A 51 -1.91 -13.08 -5.31
C THR A 51 -3.11 -12.15 -5.15
N HIS A 52 -3.85 -11.91 -6.24
CA HIS A 52 -5.05 -11.08 -6.22
C HIS A 52 -6.12 -11.63 -5.26
N TYR A 53 -6.50 -12.89 -5.42
CA TYR A 53 -7.55 -13.48 -4.58
C TYR A 53 -7.10 -13.71 -3.14
N ALA A 54 -5.82 -14.02 -2.90
CA ALA A 54 -5.27 -14.07 -1.56
C ALA A 54 -5.35 -12.71 -0.87
N ASN A 55 -5.02 -11.61 -1.57
CA ASN A 55 -5.15 -10.26 -1.04
C ASN A 55 -6.62 -9.92 -0.75
N GLU A 56 -7.55 -10.21 -1.67
CA GLU A 56 -8.99 -9.98 -1.46
C GLU A 56 -9.56 -10.78 -0.29
N LEU A 57 -9.09 -12.02 -0.09
CA LEU A 57 -9.44 -12.85 1.07
C LEU A 57 -8.88 -12.27 2.37
N LEU A 58 -7.60 -11.89 2.39
CA LEU A 58 -6.95 -11.31 3.57
C LEU A 58 -7.66 -10.03 4.03
N LEU A 59 -7.97 -9.11 3.11
CA LEU A 59 -8.65 -7.86 3.43
C LEU A 59 -10.00 -8.10 4.14
N ARG A 60 -10.75 -9.15 3.73
CA ARG A 60 -12.02 -9.50 4.37
C ARG A 60 -11.82 -10.13 5.74
N MET A 61 -10.83 -11.00 5.89
CA MET A 61 -10.52 -11.62 7.19
C MET A 61 -9.92 -10.64 8.21
N MET A 62 -9.30 -9.54 7.74
CA MET A 62 -8.83 -8.46 8.61
C MET A 62 -9.95 -7.58 9.15
N MET A 63 -11.15 -7.66 8.58
CA MET A 63 -12.26 -6.83 9.04
C MET A 63 -12.78 -7.30 10.41
N PRO A 64 -12.97 -6.39 11.38
CA PRO A 64 -13.57 -6.77 12.65
C PRO A 64 -14.98 -7.37 12.47
N PRO A 65 -15.31 -8.48 13.16
CA PRO A 65 -16.59 -9.17 13.00
C PRO A 65 -17.80 -8.27 13.26
N GLY A 66 -18.86 -8.48 12.48
CA GLY A 66 -20.13 -7.75 12.64
C GLY A 66 -20.12 -6.28 12.21
N MET A 67 -18.99 -5.74 11.76
CA MET A 67 -18.87 -4.33 11.35
C MET A 67 -19.78 -3.97 10.16
N LEU A 68 -19.93 -4.90 9.22
CA LEU A 68 -20.78 -4.75 8.04
C LEU A 68 -22.05 -5.61 8.08
N ALA A 69 -22.41 -6.17 9.24
CA ALA A 69 -23.59 -7.00 9.36
C ALA A 69 -24.87 -6.22 9.02
N THR A 70 -25.62 -6.73 8.06
CA THR A 70 -26.95 -6.29 7.69
C THR A 70 -28.00 -7.29 8.18
N GLY A 71 -29.26 -6.87 8.28
CA GLY A 71 -30.35 -7.75 8.73
C GLY A 71 -30.92 -7.37 10.09
N SER A 72 -31.57 -8.33 10.73
CA SER A 72 -32.23 -8.18 12.04
C SER A 72 -31.23 -7.86 13.16
N GLU A 73 -31.73 -7.37 14.30
CA GLU A 73 -30.86 -7.14 15.45
C GLU A 73 -30.18 -8.42 15.94
N GLU A 74 -30.87 -9.56 15.85
CA GLU A 74 -30.33 -10.87 16.22
C GLU A 74 -29.18 -11.29 15.30
N GLU A 75 -29.32 -11.08 13.99
CA GLU A 75 -28.27 -11.37 13.00
C GLU A 75 -27.03 -10.50 13.20
N LYS A 76 -27.24 -9.20 13.49
CA LYS A 76 -26.15 -8.27 13.82
C LYS A 76 -25.43 -8.68 15.11
N LYS A 77 -26.17 -9.00 16.17
CA LYS A 77 -25.59 -9.49 17.43
C LYS A 77 -24.81 -10.78 17.23
N LYS A 78 -25.35 -11.72 16.44
CA LYS A 78 -24.66 -12.97 16.10
C LYS A 78 -23.36 -12.72 15.34
N ALA A 79 -23.36 -11.80 14.37
CA ALA A 79 -22.15 -11.46 13.62
C ALA A 79 -21.11 -10.74 14.48
N GLN A 80 -21.53 -9.86 15.40
CA GLN A 80 -20.63 -9.19 16.35
C GLN A 80 -20.08 -10.12 17.43
N ALA A 81 -20.80 -11.20 17.76
CA ALA A 81 -20.34 -12.22 18.71
C ALA A 81 -19.33 -13.20 18.11
N GLN A 82 -19.13 -13.19 16.78
CA GLN A 82 -18.09 -13.99 16.16
C GLN A 82 -16.71 -13.50 16.60
N LYS A 83 -15.83 -14.45 16.92
CA LYS A 83 -14.43 -14.13 17.20
C LYS A 83 -13.73 -13.73 15.90
N PRO A 84 -12.82 -12.75 15.94
CA PRO A 84 -12.00 -12.44 14.78
C PRO A 84 -11.14 -13.65 14.40
N TYR A 85 -10.78 -13.74 13.12
CA TYR A 85 -9.91 -14.81 12.65
C TYR A 85 -8.54 -14.73 13.36
N SER A 86 -8.09 -15.84 13.93
CA SER A 86 -6.71 -15.92 14.42
C SER A 86 -5.73 -15.86 13.27
N GLN A 87 -4.50 -15.35 13.49
CA GLN A 87 -3.48 -15.30 12.44
C GLN A 87 -3.16 -16.69 11.85
N THR A 88 -3.24 -17.74 12.66
CA THR A 88 -3.12 -19.13 12.20
C THR A 88 -4.21 -19.51 11.22
N LYS A 89 -5.48 -19.19 11.52
CA LYS A 89 -6.61 -19.48 10.62
C LYS A 89 -6.54 -18.63 9.34
N ILE A 90 -6.10 -17.37 9.44
CA ILE A 90 -5.81 -16.50 8.29
C ILE A 90 -4.80 -17.18 7.37
N THR A 91 -3.66 -17.63 7.92
CA THR A 91 -2.61 -18.30 7.15
C THR A 91 -3.11 -19.59 6.50
N GLN A 92 -3.82 -20.45 7.23
CA GLN A 92 -4.37 -21.70 6.70
C GLN A 92 -5.32 -21.48 5.52
N LEU A 93 -6.20 -20.47 5.60
CA LEU A 93 -7.14 -20.16 4.52
C LEU A 93 -6.42 -19.59 3.30
N LEU A 94 -5.42 -18.72 3.50
CA LEU A 94 -4.60 -18.18 2.42
C LEU A 94 -3.78 -19.27 1.74
N GLU A 95 -3.13 -20.16 2.49
CA GLU A 95 -2.39 -21.31 1.95
C GLU A 95 -3.30 -22.21 1.11
N LYS A 96 -4.51 -22.49 1.60
CA LYS A 96 -5.50 -23.29 0.87
C LYS A 96 -5.91 -22.62 -0.44
N LEU A 97 -6.10 -21.29 -0.43
CA LEU A 97 -6.41 -20.52 -1.63
C LEU A 97 -5.27 -20.60 -2.65
N VAL A 98 -4.04 -20.23 -2.26
CA VAL A 98 -2.92 -20.17 -3.21
C VAL A 98 -2.52 -21.55 -3.75
N LYS A 99 -2.71 -22.62 -2.97
CA LYS A 99 -2.54 -24.01 -3.43
C LYS A 99 -3.49 -24.39 -4.56
N THR A 100 -4.67 -23.76 -4.66
CA THR A 100 -5.58 -23.99 -5.80
C THR A 100 -4.96 -23.58 -7.13
N TYR A 101 -4.00 -22.64 -7.09
CA TYR A 101 -3.24 -22.18 -8.23
C TYR A 101 -1.85 -22.84 -8.33
N ASP A 102 -1.58 -23.90 -7.57
CA ASP A 102 -0.25 -24.50 -7.40
C ASP A 102 0.83 -23.49 -6.97
N CYS A 103 0.46 -22.52 -6.15
CA CYS A 103 1.36 -21.49 -5.63
C CYS A 103 1.51 -21.62 -4.10
N ASN A 104 2.51 -20.95 -3.53
CA ASN A 104 2.76 -20.91 -2.09
C ASN A 104 2.86 -19.46 -1.60
N LEU A 105 2.49 -19.23 -0.34
CA LEU A 105 2.72 -17.94 0.31
C LEU A 105 4.22 -17.73 0.52
N ILE A 106 4.67 -16.49 0.36
CA ILE A 106 6.04 -16.11 0.73
C ILE A 106 6.11 -16.06 2.26
N GLU A 107 7.05 -16.81 2.83
CA GLU A 107 7.20 -16.90 4.28
C GLU A 107 7.53 -15.54 4.91
N ASN A 108 6.98 -15.32 6.10
CA ASN A 108 7.15 -14.08 6.87
C ASN A 108 6.64 -12.79 6.17
N THR A 109 5.80 -12.89 5.14
CA THR A 109 5.11 -11.71 4.59
C THR A 109 4.33 -11.03 5.70
N THR A 110 4.62 -9.74 5.97
CA THR A 110 4.14 -9.06 7.18
C THR A 110 3.30 -7.84 6.83
N CYS A 111 2.07 -7.80 7.36
CA CYS A 111 1.24 -6.61 7.37
C CYS A 111 1.46 -5.84 8.68
N TRP A 112 1.63 -4.52 8.59
CA TRP A 112 1.95 -3.69 9.74
C TRP A 112 0.87 -2.65 10.03
N LEU A 113 0.63 -2.39 11.31
CA LEU A 113 -0.08 -1.21 11.76
C LEU A 113 0.77 0.03 11.46
N PHE A 114 0.14 1.06 10.89
CA PHE A 114 0.75 2.36 10.67
C PHE A 114 0.29 3.35 11.73
N GLY A 115 1.20 4.25 12.09
CA GLY A 115 0.98 5.35 13.01
C GLY A 115 1.61 6.64 12.49
N ARG A 116 1.52 7.72 13.27
CA ARG A 116 2.20 8.98 12.90
C ARG A 116 3.71 8.80 13.04
N ASN A 117 4.44 8.98 11.95
CA ASN A 117 5.88 8.73 11.81
C ASN A 117 6.27 7.25 12.05
N GLU A 118 5.37 6.30 11.81
CA GLU A 118 5.67 4.88 11.96
C GLU A 118 4.90 4.03 10.93
N ILE A 119 5.60 3.11 10.27
CA ILE A 119 5.04 2.17 9.29
C ILE A 119 5.20 0.71 9.74
N GLU A 120 5.88 0.47 10.86
CA GLU A 120 6.09 -0.83 11.48
C GLU A 120 5.78 -0.72 12.99
N ASP A 121 4.55 -0.37 13.34
CA ASP A 121 4.12 -0.16 14.73
C ASP A 121 3.88 -1.51 15.46
N LYS A 122 3.33 -1.47 16.67
CA LYS A 122 3.24 -2.60 17.60
C LYS A 122 2.48 -3.81 17.08
N LYS A 123 1.43 -3.60 16.27
CA LYS A 123 0.63 -4.70 15.74
C LYS A 123 1.12 -5.10 14.35
N LYS A 124 1.22 -6.40 14.13
CA LYS A 124 1.66 -7.01 12.87
C LYS A 124 1.00 -8.36 12.65
N ILE A 125 0.57 -8.61 11.42
CA ILE A 125 0.07 -9.92 10.98
C ILE A 125 1.15 -10.56 10.12
N ILE A 126 1.63 -11.74 10.51
CA ILE A 126 2.68 -12.44 9.78
C ILE A 126 2.06 -13.67 9.11
N LEU A 127 2.15 -13.71 7.79
CA LEU A 127 1.68 -14.81 6.96
C LEU A 127 2.79 -15.85 6.79
N ALA A 128 2.42 -17.14 6.84
CA ALA A 128 3.35 -18.27 6.76
C ALA A 128 4.61 -18.05 7.62
N PRO A 129 4.45 -17.84 8.94
CA PRO A 129 5.58 -17.52 9.81
C PRO A 129 6.58 -18.68 9.87
N GLY A 130 7.87 -18.35 9.83
CA GLY A 130 8.95 -19.29 10.12
C GLY A 130 9.00 -19.70 11.59
N GLU A 131 9.86 -20.67 11.91
CA GLU A 131 10.03 -21.12 13.29
C GLU A 131 10.43 -19.98 14.23
N GLY A 132 9.76 -19.87 15.38
CA GLY A 132 10.02 -18.83 16.38
C GLY A 132 9.48 -17.43 16.05
N VAL A 133 8.87 -17.24 14.87
CA VAL A 133 8.28 -15.97 14.46
C VAL A 133 6.77 -15.98 14.70
N LYS A 134 6.22 -14.90 15.27
CA LYS A 134 4.78 -14.72 15.44
C LYS A 134 4.39 -13.27 15.23
N GLY A 135 3.18 -13.07 14.69
CA GLY A 135 2.58 -11.75 14.67
C GLY A 135 2.03 -11.34 16.04
N GLU A 136 1.54 -10.11 16.11
CA GLU A 136 1.04 -9.48 17.32
C GLU A 136 -0.20 -8.65 17.00
N GLY A 137 -1.28 -8.88 17.73
CA GLY A 137 -2.54 -8.15 17.55
C GLY A 137 -3.32 -8.55 16.29
N LEU A 138 -4.50 -7.95 16.19
CA LEU A 138 -5.41 -8.02 15.06
C LEU A 138 -5.90 -6.60 14.75
N ALA A 139 -6.44 -6.41 13.56
CA ALA A 139 -6.88 -5.11 13.10
C ALA A 139 -8.16 -4.66 13.82
N GLU A 140 -8.23 -3.39 14.19
CA GLU A 140 -9.32 -2.79 14.97
C GLU A 140 -9.91 -1.56 14.28
N LEU A 141 -11.08 -1.13 14.75
CA LEU A 141 -11.73 0.09 14.27
C LEU A 141 -10.86 1.32 14.56
N GLY A 142 -10.64 2.15 13.53
CA GLY A 142 -9.86 3.39 13.62
C GLY A 142 -8.40 3.22 13.20
N GLU A 143 -7.96 1.99 12.92
CA GLU A 143 -6.57 1.72 12.57
C GLU A 143 -6.30 1.83 11.06
N VAL A 144 -5.04 2.15 10.73
CA VAL A 144 -4.49 2.18 9.38
C VAL A 144 -3.43 1.08 9.26
N TRP A 145 -3.50 0.28 8.21
CA TRP A 145 -2.60 -0.86 8.03
C TRP A 145 -1.96 -0.85 6.65
N GLY A 146 -0.67 -1.16 6.57
CA GLY A 146 -0.02 -1.60 5.34
C GLY A 146 -0.25 -3.10 5.18
N VAL A 147 -1.17 -3.49 4.31
CA VAL A 147 -1.50 -4.90 4.04
C VAL A 147 -0.68 -5.39 2.87
N GLU A 148 0.21 -6.33 3.13
CA GLU A 148 1.07 -6.95 2.11
C GLU A 148 0.64 -8.40 1.86
N MET A 149 0.55 -8.76 0.58
CA MET A 149 0.37 -10.13 0.13
C MET A 149 1.53 -10.50 -0.78
N GLY A 150 2.10 -11.68 -0.56
CA GLY A 150 3.21 -12.21 -1.35
C GLY A 150 3.00 -13.68 -1.66
N VAL A 151 3.09 -14.02 -2.95
CA VAL A 151 2.91 -15.38 -3.44
C VAL A 151 4.07 -15.74 -4.37
N SER A 152 4.44 -17.01 -4.38
CA SER A 152 5.49 -17.59 -5.23
C SER A 152 4.94 -18.76 -6.04
N THR A 153 5.44 -18.95 -7.26
CA THR A 153 5.23 -20.19 -8.02
C THR A 153 6.09 -21.35 -7.50
N GLY A 154 7.12 -21.04 -6.70
CA GLY A 154 7.99 -22.01 -6.03
C GLY A 154 7.51 -22.35 -4.62
N SER A 155 8.47 -22.67 -3.75
CA SER A 155 8.26 -23.12 -2.37
C SER A 155 7.78 -22.03 -1.40
N GLY A 156 7.91 -20.75 -1.77
CA GLY A 156 7.65 -19.62 -0.87
C GLY A 156 8.74 -19.35 0.17
N LYS A 157 9.82 -20.15 0.16
CA LYS A 157 10.99 -19.96 1.04
C LYS A 157 11.89 -18.85 0.52
N VAL A 158 12.46 -18.07 1.43
CA VAL A 158 13.33 -16.93 1.09
C VAL A 158 14.78 -17.16 1.51
N LYS A 159 15.70 -16.56 0.76
CA LYS A 159 17.13 -16.49 1.10
C LYS A 159 17.64 -15.07 0.94
N THR A 160 18.67 -14.71 1.70
CA THR A 160 19.42 -13.47 1.48
C THR A 160 20.22 -13.59 0.20
N LEU A 161 20.08 -12.59 -0.67
CA LEU A 161 20.85 -12.44 -1.89
C LEU A 161 22.13 -11.63 -1.62
N PRO A 162 23.20 -11.84 -2.40
CA PRO A 162 24.50 -11.17 -2.17
C PRO A 162 24.51 -9.69 -2.57
N ASN A 163 23.39 -9.18 -3.12
CA ASN A 163 23.23 -7.78 -3.50
C ASN A 163 23.40 -6.84 -2.32
N ARG A 164 23.86 -5.61 -2.59
CA ARG A 164 24.02 -4.62 -1.55
C ARG A 164 22.65 -4.18 -1.03
N ALA A 165 22.44 -4.29 0.27
CA ALA A 165 21.31 -3.65 0.93
C ALA A 165 21.40 -2.12 0.76
N THR A 166 20.39 -1.53 0.12
CA THR A 166 20.30 -0.08 -0.08
C THR A 166 19.07 0.53 0.58
N LEU A 167 18.07 -0.29 0.95
CA LEU A 167 16.88 0.15 1.66
C LEU A 167 17.12 0.12 3.17
N HIS A 168 16.85 1.25 3.81
CA HIS A 168 17.10 1.46 5.23
C HIS A 168 15.97 2.27 5.85
N ARG A 169 15.82 2.24 7.18
CA ARG A 169 15.04 3.25 7.92
C ARG A 169 15.71 3.61 9.23
N ARG A 170 15.52 4.84 9.70
CA ARG A 170 15.95 5.23 11.04
C ARG A 170 15.07 4.56 12.10
N THR A 171 15.67 4.15 13.21
CA THR A 171 14.97 3.60 14.38
C THR A 171 14.88 4.67 15.47
N ASN A 172 14.20 4.34 16.58
CA ASN A 172 14.19 5.18 17.78
C ASN A 172 15.33 4.84 18.76
N THR A 173 16.22 3.89 18.41
CA THR A 173 17.38 3.54 19.23
C THR A 173 18.32 4.73 19.31
N THR A 174 18.87 4.99 20.49
CA THR A 174 19.90 6.02 20.71
C THR A 174 21.28 5.39 20.82
N TYR A 175 22.22 5.82 19.99
CA TYR A 175 23.61 5.39 20.03
C TYR A 175 24.55 6.54 19.66
N SER A 176 25.65 6.67 20.40
CA SER A 176 26.66 7.69 20.16
C SER A 176 27.62 7.28 19.04
N LEU A 177 27.32 7.73 17.81
CA LEU A 177 28.15 7.48 16.63
C LEU A 177 29.53 8.15 16.74
N LYS A 178 30.59 7.38 16.48
CA LYS A 178 31.99 7.80 16.64
C LYS A 178 32.53 8.50 15.40
N ARG A 179 32.17 8.06 14.19
CA ARG A 179 32.68 8.65 12.96
C ARG A 179 31.89 9.90 12.55
N GLN A 180 32.59 10.90 12.04
CA GLN A 180 31.98 12.12 11.52
C GLN A 180 31.04 11.82 10.34
N SER A 181 31.45 10.94 9.43
CA SER A 181 30.62 10.53 8.29
C SER A 181 29.29 9.91 8.75
N SER A 182 29.31 9.02 9.74
CA SER A 182 28.09 8.41 10.29
C SER A 182 27.14 9.45 10.90
N ARG A 183 27.68 10.41 11.67
CA ARG A 183 26.87 11.51 12.24
C ARG A 183 26.24 12.38 11.15
N GLN A 184 27.00 12.69 10.10
CA GLN A 184 26.50 13.47 8.95
C GLN A 184 25.39 12.71 8.22
N THR A 185 25.61 11.43 7.88
CA THR A 185 24.60 10.57 7.25
C THR A 185 23.33 10.46 8.10
N LEU A 186 23.44 10.22 9.40
CA LEU A 186 22.27 10.14 10.27
C LEU A 186 21.51 11.47 10.36
N SER A 187 22.22 12.60 10.40
CA SER A 187 21.61 13.94 10.41
C SER A 187 20.84 14.23 9.12
N GLU A 188 21.41 13.86 7.97
CA GLU A 188 20.72 13.97 6.68
C GLU A 188 19.47 13.10 6.65
N VAL A 189 19.58 11.82 7.06
CA VAL A 189 18.45 10.88 7.11
C VAL A 189 17.34 11.41 8.00
N GLN A 190 17.66 11.91 9.18
CA GLN A 190 16.69 12.50 10.11
C GLN A 190 15.96 13.69 9.49
N LYS A 191 16.68 14.58 8.79
CA LYS A 191 16.09 15.79 8.19
C LYS A 191 15.23 15.48 6.97
N LYS A 192 15.65 14.56 6.12
CA LYS A 192 14.97 14.25 4.84
C LYS A 192 13.85 13.22 4.97
N PHE A 193 14.09 12.16 5.75
CA PHE A 193 13.21 10.98 5.76
C PHE A 193 12.57 10.72 7.13
N GLY A 194 13.06 11.35 8.20
CA GLY A 194 12.59 11.09 9.55
C GLY A 194 12.81 9.62 9.92
N THR A 195 11.73 8.87 10.12
CA THR A 195 11.71 7.43 10.43
C THR A 195 11.23 6.57 9.26
N PHE A 196 10.88 7.17 8.13
CA PHE A 196 10.40 6.45 6.95
C PHE A 196 11.54 5.75 6.20
N PRO A 197 11.25 4.67 5.46
CA PRO A 197 12.25 4.01 4.63
C PRO A 197 12.82 4.92 3.54
N PHE A 198 14.09 4.74 3.25
CA PHE A 198 14.83 5.44 2.20
C PHE A 198 15.86 4.53 1.54
N SER A 199 16.19 4.84 0.29
CA SER A 199 17.31 4.23 -0.44
C SER A 199 18.58 5.07 -0.27
N LEU A 200 19.74 4.42 -0.15
CA LEU A 200 21.05 5.09 -0.15
C LEU A 200 21.27 6.01 -1.37
N ARG A 201 20.62 5.73 -2.50
CA ARG A 201 20.71 6.56 -3.72
C ARG A 201 19.97 7.90 -3.58
N GLN A 202 19.15 8.09 -2.54
CA GLN A 202 18.45 9.34 -2.26
C GLN A 202 19.26 10.30 -1.37
N LEU A 203 20.45 9.88 -0.93
CA LEU A 203 21.38 10.73 -0.19
C LEU A 203 22.13 11.66 -1.15
N ASP A 204 22.55 12.83 -0.65
CA ASP A 204 23.24 13.85 -1.47
C ASP A 204 24.57 13.33 -2.04
N ASP A 205 25.30 12.55 -1.25
CA ASP A 205 26.52 11.85 -1.68
C ASP A 205 26.39 10.35 -1.38
N GLU A 206 26.13 9.57 -2.43
CA GLU A 206 26.00 8.11 -2.35
C GLU A 206 27.28 7.44 -1.82
N ARG A 207 28.48 7.96 -2.14
CA ARG A 207 29.74 7.38 -1.67
C ARG A 207 29.92 7.62 -0.18
N ALA A 208 29.68 8.84 0.29
CA ALA A 208 29.72 9.17 1.70
C ALA A 208 28.67 8.39 2.50
N GLY A 209 27.44 8.30 1.96
CA GLY A 209 26.33 7.54 2.54
C GLY A 209 26.65 6.07 2.73
N LYS A 210 27.26 5.42 1.72
CA LYS A 210 27.71 4.01 1.81
C LYS A 210 28.71 3.77 2.95
N VAL A 211 29.56 4.75 3.26
CA VAL A 211 30.53 4.63 4.37
C VAL A 211 29.88 4.93 5.72
N GLY A 212 29.06 5.98 5.80
CA GLY A 212 28.43 6.42 7.05
C GLY A 212 27.36 5.46 7.57
N ILE A 213 26.65 4.75 6.68
CA ILE A 213 25.55 3.85 7.07
C ILE A 213 26.02 2.63 7.88
N VAL A 214 27.26 2.16 7.66
CA VAL A 214 27.80 0.93 8.28
C VAL A 214 27.79 1.01 9.81
N GLU A 215 28.24 2.13 10.38
CA GLU A 215 28.21 2.33 11.83
C GLU A 215 26.78 2.53 12.33
N CYS A 216 25.92 3.19 11.54
CA CYS A 216 24.53 3.44 11.89
C CYS A 216 23.73 2.13 12.03
N VAL A 217 23.95 1.19 11.11
CA VAL A 217 23.36 -0.15 11.16
C VAL A 217 23.90 -0.95 12.34
N ARG A 218 25.23 -0.97 12.53
CA ARG A 218 25.85 -1.68 13.66
C ARG A 218 25.43 -1.13 15.03
N GLY A 219 25.22 0.18 15.13
CA GLY A 219 24.73 0.85 16.33
C GLY A 219 23.21 0.74 16.54
N GLY A 220 22.48 0.12 15.60
CA GLY A 220 21.04 -0.09 15.68
C GLY A 220 20.17 1.17 15.52
N VAL A 221 20.77 2.33 15.22
CA VAL A 221 20.06 3.60 14.96
C VAL A 221 19.43 3.64 13.57
N VAL A 222 19.88 2.75 12.69
CA VAL A 222 19.29 2.51 11.37
C VAL A 222 19.06 1.01 11.23
N ARG A 223 17.86 0.64 10.78
CA ARG A 223 17.53 -0.71 10.34
C ARG A 223 17.89 -0.86 8.87
N GLN A 224 18.57 -1.95 8.55
CA GLN A 224 18.86 -2.39 7.18
C GLN A 224 17.82 -3.41 6.74
N TYR A 225 17.31 -3.26 5.51
CA TYR A 225 16.49 -4.29 4.87
C TYR A 225 17.38 -5.07 3.90
N GLU A 226 17.69 -6.31 4.26
CA GLU A 226 18.47 -7.21 3.41
C GLU A 226 17.77 -7.47 2.09
N VAL A 227 18.55 -7.66 1.03
CA VAL A 227 17.99 -8.09 -0.25
C VAL A 227 17.64 -9.56 -0.13
N ILE A 228 16.35 -9.86 -0.18
CA ILE A 228 15.82 -11.23 -0.11
C ILE A 228 15.19 -11.65 -1.43
N GLY A 229 15.26 -12.93 -1.75
CA GLY A 229 14.64 -13.51 -2.94
C GLY A 229 14.23 -14.96 -2.72
N SER A 230 13.54 -15.53 -3.71
CA SER A 230 13.09 -16.93 -3.64
C SER A 230 14.28 -17.88 -3.59
N THR A 231 14.22 -18.89 -2.71
CA THR A 231 15.32 -19.86 -2.55
C THR A 231 15.56 -20.69 -3.80
N ASP A 232 14.46 -21.07 -4.47
CA ASP A 232 14.41 -21.81 -5.75
C ASP A 232 14.56 -20.91 -6.99
N ASN A 233 14.68 -19.59 -6.81
CA ASN A 233 14.70 -18.58 -7.88
C ASN A 233 13.43 -18.54 -8.74
N GLU A 234 12.31 -19.05 -8.23
CA GLU A 234 11.01 -18.96 -8.90
C GLU A 234 10.42 -17.54 -8.83
N PRO A 235 9.60 -17.13 -9.83
CA PRO A 235 8.89 -15.87 -9.81
C PRO A 235 8.02 -15.66 -8.55
N VAL A 236 7.94 -14.40 -8.15
CA VAL A 236 7.11 -13.93 -7.04
C VAL A 236 6.31 -12.70 -7.46
N ASP A 237 5.10 -12.61 -6.94
CA ASP A 237 4.17 -11.49 -7.09
C ASP A 237 3.83 -10.96 -5.68
N ARG A 238 3.82 -9.63 -5.55
CA ARG A 238 3.43 -8.95 -4.33
C ARG A 238 2.47 -7.80 -4.60
N LEU A 239 1.51 -7.65 -3.69
CA LEU A 239 0.65 -6.48 -3.61
C LEU A 239 0.78 -5.87 -2.22
N LEU A 240 0.77 -4.55 -2.13
CA LEU A 240 0.70 -3.82 -0.87
C LEU A 240 -0.35 -2.73 -0.98
N THR A 241 -1.34 -2.77 -0.09
CA THR A 241 -2.42 -1.80 -0.01
C THR A 241 -2.42 -1.16 1.37
N THR A 242 -2.33 0.17 1.45
CA THR A 242 -2.60 0.88 2.71
C THR A 242 -4.11 1.04 2.87
N ILE A 243 -4.65 0.56 3.99
CA ILE A 243 -6.08 0.55 4.28
C ILE A 243 -6.39 1.34 5.56
N ALA A 244 -7.63 1.82 5.69
CA ALA A 244 -8.19 2.33 6.93
C ALA A 244 -9.44 1.55 7.31
N ILE A 245 -9.54 1.14 8.58
CA ILE A 245 -10.72 0.46 9.10
C ILE A 245 -11.61 1.49 9.78
N THR A 246 -12.79 1.73 9.20
CA THR A 246 -13.71 2.77 9.66
C THR A 246 -15.07 2.15 10.04
N LYS A 247 -15.98 2.96 10.59
CA LYS A 247 -17.38 2.53 10.85
C LYS A 247 -18.14 2.13 9.57
N ASN A 248 -17.58 2.44 8.40
CA ASN A 248 -18.11 2.10 7.08
C ASN A 248 -17.42 0.86 6.49
N GLY A 249 -16.58 0.17 7.24
CA GLY A 249 -15.76 -0.95 6.78
C GLY A 249 -14.35 -0.52 6.41
N LEU A 250 -13.68 -1.41 5.67
CA LEU A 250 -12.31 -1.28 5.19
C LEU A 250 -12.27 -0.41 3.93
N GLN A 251 -11.53 0.69 4.00
CA GLN A 251 -11.32 1.63 2.91
C GLN A 251 -9.88 1.47 2.39
N LYS A 252 -9.69 1.24 1.09
CA LYS A 252 -8.36 1.25 0.46
C LYS A 252 -7.93 2.71 0.27
N LEU A 253 -6.92 3.17 1.01
CA LEU A 253 -6.40 4.55 0.93
C LEU A 253 -5.41 4.71 -0.22
N SER A 254 -4.54 3.72 -0.38
CA SER A 254 -3.60 3.61 -1.50
C SER A 254 -3.34 2.15 -1.79
N GLY A 255 -3.01 1.82 -3.02
CA GLY A 255 -2.74 0.46 -3.43
C GLY A 255 -2.57 0.36 -4.94
N PRO A 256 -2.37 -0.86 -5.45
CA PRO A 256 -2.33 -1.10 -6.89
C PRO A 256 -3.65 -0.67 -7.54
N PRO A 257 -3.63 -0.29 -8.83
CA PRO A 257 -4.85 -0.12 -9.61
C PRO A 257 -5.66 -1.42 -9.62
N GLN A 258 -6.97 -1.33 -9.83
CA GLN A 258 -7.79 -2.52 -9.97
C GLN A 258 -7.33 -3.33 -11.19
N PRO A 259 -6.94 -4.60 -11.03
CA PRO A 259 -6.43 -5.38 -12.14
C PRO A 259 -7.57 -5.71 -13.11
N ASN A 260 -7.28 -5.69 -14.40
CA ASN A 260 -8.18 -6.24 -15.40
C ASN A 260 -8.08 -7.77 -15.37
N LEU A 261 -8.93 -8.44 -14.59
CA LEU A 261 -8.88 -9.89 -14.42
C LEU A 261 -9.02 -10.68 -15.72
N GLU A 262 -9.67 -10.11 -16.75
CA GLU A 262 -9.80 -10.75 -18.06
C GLU A 262 -8.47 -10.98 -18.75
N MET A 263 -7.41 -10.24 -18.38
CA MET A 263 -6.08 -10.40 -18.98
C MET A 263 -5.36 -11.67 -18.51
N PHE A 264 -5.77 -12.28 -17.40
CA PHE A 264 -5.13 -13.45 -16.82
C PHE A 264 -5.92 -14.71 -17.18
N LYS A 265 -5.33 -15.61 -17.97
CA LYS A 265 -5.97 -16.86 -18.40
C LYS A 265 -5.37 -18.04 -17.64
N SER A 266 -6.16 -18.59 -16.72
CA SER A 266 -5.87 -19.83 -16.00
C SER A 266 -7.06 -20.79 -16.15
N ASP A 267 -6.77 -22.09 -16.22
CA ASP A 267 -7.76 -23.16 -16.16
C ASP A 267 -8.16 -23.51 -14.70
N LYS A 268 -7.43 -22.96 -13.72
CA LYS A 268 -7.67 -23.15 -12.30
C LYS A 268 -8.68 -22.14 -11.78
N LYS A 269 -9.46 -22.58 -10.79
CA LYS A 269 -10.48 -21.77 -10.14
C LYS A 269 -10.62 -22.17 -8.68
N ILE A 270 -10.93 -21.19 -7.84
CA ILE A 270 -11.24 -21.41 -6.43
C ILE A 270 -12.57 -22.17 -6.34
N THR A 271 -12.56 -23.36 -5.74
CA THR A 271 -13.76 -24.20 -5.55
C THR A 271 -14.15 -24.37 -4.09
N ASP A 272 -13.31 -23.94 -3.15
CA ASP A 272 -13.56 -24.13 -1.73
C ASP A 272 -14.70 -23.22 -1.23
N GLU A 273 -15.76 -23.83 -0.70
CA GLU A 273 -16.96 -23.10 -0.30
C GLU A 273 -16.72 -22.09 0.84
N GLU A 274 -15.84 -22.41 1.79
CA GLU A 274 -15.52 -21.49 2.90
C GLU A 274 -14.86 -20.22 2.37
N ILE A 275 -13.85 -20.38 1.49
CA ILE A 275 -13.15 -19.27 0.86
C ILE A 275 -14.10 -18.45 -0.02
N LEU A 276 -14.92 -19.10 -0.86
CA LEU A 276 -15.88 -18.41 -1.73
C LEU A 276 -16.88 -17.58 -0.92
N LYS A 277 -17.43 -18.13 0.17
CA LYS A 277 -18.34 -17.40 1.08
C LYS A 277 -17.67 -16.18 1.71
N ILE A 278 -16.38 -16.26 2.05
CA ILE A 278 -15.66 -15.10 2.55
C ILE A 278 -15.50 -14.08 1.42
N LEU A 279 -15.04 -14.47 0.23
CA LEU A 279 -14.84 -13.57 -0.92
C LEU A 279 -16.09 -12.80 -1.35
N GLU A 280 -17.28 -13.37 -1.13
CA GLU A 280 -18.57 -12.68 -1.36
C GLU A 280 -18.87 -11.56 -0.36
N GLN A 281 -18.21 -11.55 0.82
CA GLN A 281 -18.42 -10.52 1.83
C GLN A 281 -17.97 -9.14 1.31
N PRO A 282 -18.69 -8.06 1.63
CA PRO A 282 -18.30 -6.72 1.24
C PRO A 282 -17.08 -6.24 2.04
N LEU A 283 -16.24 -5.39 1.42
CA LEU A 283 -15.15 -4.69 2.13
C LEU A 283 -15.63 -3.42 2.85
N ALA A 284 -16.68 -2.79 2.33
CA ALA A 284 -17.25 -1.57 2.88
C ALA A 284 -18.76 -1.55 2.67
N LYS A 285 -19.47 -0.71 3.44
CA LYS A 285 -20.88 -0.44 3.18
C LYS A 285 -21.03 0.08 1.74
N PRO A 286 -21.98 -0.46 0.95
CA PRO A 286 -22.28 0.12 -0.36
C PRO A 286 -22.65 1.59 -0.15
N SER A 287 -22.14 2.47 -1.01
CA SER A 287 -22.50 3.89 -0.95
C SER A 287 -23.98 4.07 -1.30
N SER A 288 -24.86 3.93 -0.32
CA SER A 288 -26.28 4.22 -0.50
C SER A 288 -26.49 5.73 -0.45
N SER A 289 -26.98 6.27 -1.58
CA SER A 289 -27.56 7.60 -1.76
C SER A 289 -26.65 8.82 -1.56
N LYS A 290 -26.06 9.32 -2.66
CA LYS A 290 -26.24 10.76 -2.94
C LYS A 290 -27.75 11.03 -2.83
N PRO A 291 -28.21 12.07 -2.10
CA PRO A 291 -29.60 12.44 -2.15
C PRO A 291 -29.97 12.63 -3.63
N LYS A 292 -30.99 11.90 -4.10
CA LYS A 292 -31.62 12.19 -5.38
C LYS A 292 -31.90 13.69 -5.38
N LYS A 293 -31.29 14.42 -6.32
CA LYS A 293 -31.70 15.80 -6.67
C LYS A 293 -33.18 15.74 -7.05
N ASN A 294 -34.05 15.93 -6.06
CA ASN A 294 -35.43 16.34 -6.29
C ASN A 294 -35.37 17.81 -6.66
N ASN A 295 -35.07 18.08 -7.93
CA ASN A 295 -35.50 19.33 -8.53
C ASN A 295 -35.71 19.15 -10.03
N LYS A 296 -36.91 18.66 -10.37
CA LYS A 296 -37.50 18.92 -11.68
C LYS A 296 -39.02 18.91 -11.61
N LYS A 297 -39.59 20.01 -11.11
CA LYS A 297 -40.88 20.57 -11.58
C LYS A 297 -40.87 22.10 -11.46
N LYS A 298 -40.22 22.75 -12.42
CA LYS A 298 -40.77 23.93 -13.11
C LYS A 298 -40.07 24.04 -14.47
N LYS A 299 -40.72 23.43 -15.47
CA LYS A 299 -40.41 23.63 -16.89
C LYS A 299 -41.33 24.74 -17.39
N SER A 300 -40.79 25.57 -18.28
CA SER A 300 -41.47 26.44 -19.26
C SER A 300 -41.77 27.91 -18.88
N LYS A 301 -40.80 28.76 -19.24
CA LYS A 301 -40.89 30.03 -20.01
C LYS A 301 -39.46 30.60 -19.90
N SER A 302 -38.66 30.77 -20.93
CA SER A 302 -38.86 30.97 -22.36
C SER A 302 -37.53 30.60 -23.04
N ALA A 303 -37.61 29.93 -24.19
CA ALA A 303 -36.48 29.82 -25.09
C ALA A 303 -36.44 31.06 -25.99
N LYS A 304 -35.22 31.39 -26.47
CA LYS A 304 -34.95 31.95 -27.81
C LYS A 304 -34.73 33.47 -27.92
N LYS A 305 -33.47 33.88 -27.75
CA LYS A 305 -32.69 34.87 -28.53
C LYS A 305 -31.41 35.16 -27.71
N ALA A 306 -30.19 35.23 -28.23
CA ALA A 306 -29.64 35.07 -29.56
C ALA A 306 -28.13 34.80 -29.35
N ALA A 307 -27.55 33.93 -30.17
CA ALA A 307 -26.13 33.99 -30.48
C ALA A 307 -25.99 34.92 -31.68
N ALA A 308 -25.21 36.00 -31.57
CA ALA A 308 -24.45 36.66 -32.65
C ALA A 308 -23.86 38.01 -32.17
N ALA A 309 -22.71 38.35 -32.75
CA ALA A 309 -21.91 39.59 -32.61
C ALA A 309 -21.04 39.64 -31.33
N ALA A 310 -19.73 39.37 -31.34
CA ALA A 310 -18.64 39.86 -32.22
C ALA A 310 -18.58 41.39 -32.28
N ALA A 311 -17.70 42.00 -31.47
CA ALA A 311 -16.81 43.13 -31.80
C ALA A 311 -16.20 43.74 -30.52
N LYS A 312 -14.87 43.63 -30.36
CA LYS A 312 -14.02 44.71 -29.83
C LYS A 312 -13.91 45.81 -30.92
N PRO A 313 -13.62 47.10 -30.67
CA PRO A 313 -12.47 47.59 -29.86
C PRO A 313 -12.65 48.95 -29.13
N ALA A 314 -11.57 49.39 -28.43
CA ALA A 314 -11.03 50.77 -28.22
C ALA A 314 -11.98 51.92 -27.75
N GLN A 315 -11.61 52.97 -26.99
CA GLN A 315 -10.38 53.59 -26.49
C GLN A 315 -10.81 54.78 -25.56
N GLY A 316 -9.92 55.22 -24.65
CA GLY A 316 -9.84 56.59 -24.07
C GLY A 316 -10.92 57.00 -23.05
N GLU A 317 -10.72 57.89 -22.07
CA GLU A 317 -9.72 58.90 -21.68
C GLU A 317 -9.97 59.17 -20.16
N GLU A 318 -8.94 59.25 -19.30
CA GLU A 318 -8.32 60.44 -18.67
C GLU A 318 -9.03 61.04 -17.43
N GLU A 319 -8.21 61.74 -16.64
CA GLU A 319 -8.43 62.60 -15.45
C GLU A 319 -8.34 61.92 -14.07
N GLU A 320 -7.22 62.00 -13.32
CA GLU A 320 -6.45 63.09 -12.63
C GLU A 320 -6.91 63.46 -11.20
N SER A 321 -5.92 63.40 -10.29
CA SER A 321 -5.74 64.14 -9.00
C SER A 321 -6.73 63.85 -7.85
N SER A 322 -6.38 63.85 -6.56
CA SER A 322 -5.33 64.49 -5.75
C SER A 322 -4.87 63.55 -4.61
N GLU A 323 -3.59 63.51 -4.19
CA GLU A 323 -2.96 64.28 -3.07
C GLU A 323 -3.88 64.39 -1.84
N GLU A 324 -3.53 63.99 -0.60
CA GLU A 324 -2.38 64.30 0.28
C GLU A 324 -2.18 63.12 1.29
N GLU A 325 -0.96 62.67 1.66
CA GLU A 325 -0.11 63.18 2.76
C GLU A 325 -0.86 63.24 4.12
N ASP A 326 -0.36 62.81 5.27
CA ASP A 326 0.93 62.30 5.74
C ASP A 326 0.74 61.82 7.20
N SER A 327 1.79 61.24 7.80
CA SER A 327 2.09 61.16 9.25
C SER A 327 1.27 60.22 10.15
N ASP A 328 1.82 59.50 11.12
CA ASP A 328 3.19 59.32 11.63
C ASP A 328 3.20 58.08 12.55
N ASP A 329 4.36 57.42 12.61
CA ASP A 329 5.12 56.84 13.75
C ASP A 329 4.35 56.20 14.95
N GLU A 330 4.75 55.07 15.54
CA GLU A 330 6.06 54.41 15.73
C GLU A 330 5.95 52.87 15.68
#